data_AF-A0A7J6ACB3-F1
#
_entry.id   AF-A0A7J6ACB3-F1
#
_cell.length_a   1.000
_cell.length_b   1.000
_cell.length_c   1.000
_cell.angle_alpha   90.00
_cell.angle_beta   90.00
_cell.angle_gamma   90.00
#
_symmetry.space_group_name_H-M   'P 1'
#
loop_
_entity.id
_entity.type
_entity.pdbx_description
1 polymer ?
#
loop_
_entity_poly.entity_id
_entity_poly.type
_entity_poly.pdbx_seq_one_letter_code
_entity_poly.pdbx_strand_id
1 'polypeptide(L)'
;MDSWSNVLLVCGLVMVALLKGTTGREILTEAVRTLQIHHGLKDTKWVGKAVFTPYLDKVEDNCTCEKLVLLRMLDGYMDIFSDMLKKAKTVETKTSLKKLQESVKELKDKYKKEQAVWKQLDEINTVKKNDSTIQGGAVNDFMSVYEKAFVAAQPSKKTPSLLKHFMQR
;
A
#
# COMPACT_ATOMS: atom_id res chain seq x y z
N MET A 1 -44.03 6.85 -8.02
CA MET A 1 -42.82 7.71 -8.02
C MET A 1 -41.77 6.99 -7.20
N ASP A 2 -41.08 6.12 -7.91
CA ASP A 2 -39.99 5.31 -7.43
C ASP A 2 -38.70 6.13 -7.28
N SER A 3 -37.77 5.55 -6.52
CA SER A 3 -36.35 5.55 -6.88
C SER A 3 -35.52 6.78 -6.55
N TRP A 4 -35.55 7.27 -5.31
CA TRP A 4 -34.48 8.15 -4.80
C TRP A 4 -33.68 7.57 -3.62
N SER A 5 -34.02 6.38 -3.12
CA SER A 5 -33.34 5.75 -1.98
C SER A 5 -32.42 4.56 -2.33
N ASN A 6 -32.35 4.14 -3.60
CA ASN A 6 -31.56 2.97 -4.00
C ASN A 6 -30.18 3.27 -4.61
N VAL A 7 -29.75 4.53 -4.68
CA VAL A 7 -28.47 4.91 -5.30
C VAL A 7 -27.30 4.95 -4.28
N LEU A 8 -27.56 4.88 -2.97
CA LEU A 8 -26.53 5.03 -1.94
C LEU A 8 -26.09 3.71 -1.24
N LEU A 9 -26.62 2.55 -1.65
CA LEU A 9 -26.36 1.26 -0.97
C LEU A 9 -25.55 0.25 -1.77
N VAL A 10 -24.76 0.70 -2.76
CA VAL A 10 -23.88 -0.18 -3.56
C VAL A 10 -22.40 0.25 -3.57
N CYS A 11 -21.98 1.20 -2.71
CA CYS A 11 -20.57 1.55 -2.56
C CYS A 11 -19.75 0.60 -1.64
N GLY A 12 -20.28 -0.59 -1.33
CA GLY A 12 -19.61 -1.62 -0.53
C GLY A 12 -18.94 -2.75 -1.33
N LEU A 13 -18.98 -2.69 -2.67
CA LEU A 13 -18.24 -3.61 -3.52
C LEU A 13 -17.02 -2.87 -4.06
N VAL A 14 -15.85 -3.20 -3.51
CA VAL A 14 -14.55 -2.78 -4.03
C VAL A 14 -14.49 -3.17 -5.50
N MET A 15 -14.75 -2.22 -6.39
CA MET A 15 -14.58 -2.39 -7.82
C MET A 15 -13.08 -2.45 -8.09
N VAL A 16 -12.59 -3.67 -8.34
CA VAL A 16 -11.23 -3.95 -8.80
C VAL A 16 -11.09 -3.46 -10.25
N ALA A 17 -11.11 -2.14 -10.45
CA ALA A 17 -10.60 -1.48 -11.65
C ALA A 17 -9.27 -0.87 -11.23
N LEU A 18 -8.12 -1.52 -11.44
CA LEU A 18 -7.27 -1.30 -12.60
C LEU A 18 -6.02 -2.18 -12.46
N LEU A 19 -5.93 -3.30 -13.21
CA LEU A 19 -4.71 -4.06 -13.47
C LEU A 19 -4.94 -4.87 -14.76
N LYS A 20 -4.09 -4.63 -15.76
CA LYS A 20 -4.15 -5.25 -17.10
C LYS A 20 -3.82 -6.75 -17.02
N GLY A 21 -4.66 -7.57 -17.64
CA GLY A 21 -4.54 -9.03 -17.76
C GLY A 21 -5.84 -9.74 -17.36
N THR A 22 -6.75 -9.93 -18.31
CA THR A 22 -8.11 -10.45 -18.07
C THR A 22 -8.12 -11.81 -17.35
N THR A 23 -7.26 -12.74 -17.76
CA THR A 23 -7.18 -14.09 -17.16
C THR A 23 -6.65 -14.11 -15.72
N GLY A 24 -5.60 -13.33 -15.42
CA GLY A 24 -5.07 -13.24 -14.04
C GLY A 24 -6.05 -12.59 -13.07
N ARG A 25 -6.81 -11.60 -13.55
CA ARG A 25 -7.86 -10.94 -12.78
C ARG A 25 -9.04 -11.88 -12.49
N GLU A 26 -9.45 -12.70 -13.45
CA GLU A 26 -10.51 -13.69 -13.27
C GLU A 26 -10.13 -14.73 -12.20
N ILE A 27 -8.89 -15.24 -12.24
CA ILE A 27 -8.39 -16.20 -11.25
C ILE A 27 -8.39 -15.60 -9.83
N LEU A 28 -7.96 -14.35 -9.70
CA LEU A 28 -7.97 -13.65 -8.41
C LEU A 28 -9.37 -13.37 -7.89
N THR A 29 -10.28 -12.97 -8.79
CA THR A 29 -11.67 -12.72 -8.45
C THR A 29 -12.33 -13.99 -7.92
N GLU A 30 -12.06 -15.14 -8.56
CA GLU A 30 -12.59 -16.42 -8.11
C GLU A 30 -11.98 -16.85 -6.76
N ALA A 31 -10.67 -16.69 -6.57
CA ALA A 31 -10.02 -16.99 -5.29
C ALA A 31 -10.61 -16.16 -4.13
N VAL A 32 -10.85 -14.86 -4.34
CA VAL A 32 -11.53 -13.99 -3.36
C VAL A 32 -12.96 -14.48 -3.12
N ARG A 33 -13.70 -14.80 -4.18
CA ARG A 33 -15.10 -15.26 -4.08
C ARG A 33 -15.22 -16.55 -3.27
N THR A 34 -14.35 -17.53 -3.50
CA THR A 34 -14.26 -18.76 -2.70
C THR A 34 -14.12 -18.44 -1.22
N LEU A 35 -13.20 -17.55 -0.85
CA LEU A 35 -12.97 -17.19 0.55
C LEU A 35 -14.15 -16.41 1.15
N GLN A 36 -14.77 -15.53 0.37
CA GLN A 36 -15.98 -14.82 0.79
C GLN A 36 -17.14 -15.77 1.09
N ILE A 37 -17.34 -16.80 0.26
CA ILE A 37 -18.37 -17.82 0.48
C ILE A 37 -18.03 -18.64 1.72
N HIS A 38 -16.80 -19.15 1.80
CA HIS A 38 -16.36 -20.01 2.91
C HIS A 38 -16.50 -19.33 4.28
N HIS A 39 -16.16 -18.05 4.37
CA HIS A 39 -16.20 -17.28 5.62
C HIS A 39 -17.53 -16.54 5.84
N GLY A 40 -18.52 -16.70 4.96
CA GLY A 40 -19.80 -16.01 5.08
C GLY A 40 -19.67 -14.48 5.08
N LEU A 41 -18.82 -13.94 4.19
CA LEU A 41 -18.46 -12.51 4.17
C LEU A 41 -19.49 -11.62 3.46
N LYS A 42 -20.58 -12.18 2.94
CA LYS A 42 -21.68 -11.43 2.30
C LYS A 42 -22.71 -10.88 3.29
N ASP A 43 -22.57 -11.21 4.57
CA ASP A 43 -23.44 -10.76 5.65
C ASP A 43 -23.25 -9.25 5.93
N THR A 44 -24.35 -8.55 6.19
CA THR A 44 -24.38 -7.12 6.57
C THR A 44 -23.46 -6.76 7.74
N LYS A 45 -23.12 -7.72 8.63
CA LYS A 45 -22.18 -7.50 9.73
C LYS A 45 -20.78 -7.07 9.28
N TRP A 46 -20.44 -7.22 7.99
CA TRP A 46 -19.17 -6.82 7.41
C TRP A 46 -19.19 -5.43 6.75
N VAL A 47 -20.36 -4.80 6.62
CA VAL A 47 -20.47 -3.43 6.11
C VAL A 47 -19.68 -2.48 7.00
N GLY A 48 -18.85 -1.64 6.38
CA GLY A 48 -17.99 -0.69 7.09
C GLY A 48 -16.76 -1.29 7.77
N LYS A 49 -16.52 -2.61 7.66
CA LYS A 49 -15.36 -3.29 8.28
C LYS A 49 -14.18 -3.48 7.32
N ALA A 50 -14.08 -2.64 6.30
CA ALA A 50 -12.97 -2.70 5.37
C ALA A 50 -11.66 -2.29 6.08
N VAL A 51 -10.65 -3.15 6.02
CA VAL A 51 -9.40 -2.96 6.77
C VAL A 51 -8.52 -1.86 6.19
N PHE A 52 -8.36 -1.85 4.85
CA PHE A 52 -7.42 -0.96 4.18
C PHE A 52 -8.07 0.14 3.33
N THR A 53 -9.37 0.03 3.03
CA THR A 53 -10.12 1.04 2.24
C THR A 53 -9.98 2.48 2.78
N PRO A 54 -10.03 2.74 4.10
CA PRO A 54 -9.89 4.11 4.62
C PRO A 54 -8.57 4.82 4.29
N TYR A 55 -7.56 4.07 3.82
CA TYR A 55 -6.25 4.59 3.45
C TYR A 55 -6.07 4.71 1.93
N LEU A 56 -6.94 4.10 1.11
CA LEU A 56 -6.78 4.09 -0.36
C LEU A 56 -6.99 5.47 -0.97
N ASP A 57 -7.97 6.23 -0.51
CA ASP A 57 -8.29 7.56 -1.04
C ASP A 57 -7.24 8.62 -0.71
N LYS A 58 -6.20 8.25 0.07
CA LYS A 58 -5.12 9.12 0.53
C LYS A 58 -3.80 8.84 -0.20
N VAL A 59 -3.82 8.00 -1.23
CA VAL A 59 -2.64 7.63 -2.01
C VAL A 59 -2.77 8.28 -3.39
N GLU A 60 -2.04 9.36 -3.63
CA GLU A 60 -1.87 9.89 -4.99
C GLU A 60 -0.88 9.02 -5.80
N ASP A 61 -1.12 8.89 -7.11
CA ASP A 61 -0.40 7.94 -7.97
C ASP A 61 1.08 8.33 -8.23
N ASN A 62 1.47 9.57 -7.93
CA ASN A 62 2.71 10.17 -8.37
C ASN A 62 3.81 10.24 -7.30
N CYS A 63 3.48 10.05 -6.01
CA CYS A 63 4.43 10.21 -4.92
C CYS A 63 5.03 8.86 -4.48
N THR A 64 6.37 8.79 -4.41
CA THR A 64 7.08 7.62 -3.86
C THR A 64 6.67 7.33 -2.40
N CYS A 65 6.27 8.35 -1.64
CA CYS A 65 5.83 8.20 -0.25
C CYS A 65 4.50 7.44 -0.12
N GLU A 66 3.59 7.63 -1.07
CA GLU A 66 2.27 6.99 -1.02
C GLU A 66 2.33 5.56 -1.56
N LYS A 67 3.25 5.27 -2.48
CA LYS A 67 3.57 3.90 -2.89
C LYS A 67 4.13 3.05 -1.75
N LEU A 68 4.82 3.65 -0.77
CA LEU A 68 5.20 2.95 0.46
C LEU A 68 3.97 2.49 1.25
N VAL A 69 2.90 3.29 1.31
CA VAL A 69 1.65 2.92 1.98
C VAL A 69 1.02 1.70 1.30
N LEU A 70 0.95 1.70 -0.03
CA LEU A 70 0.47 0.53 -0.80
C LEU A 70 1.30 -0.72 -0.53
N LEU A 71 2.63 -0.59 -0.49
CA LEU A 71 3.52 -1.70 -0.13
C LEU A 71 3.23 -2.24 1.28
N ARG A 72 2.99 -1.36 2.27
CA ARG A 72 2.59 -1.78 3.63
C ARG A 72 1.27 -2.53 3.64
N MET A 73 0.28 -2.10 2.85
CA MET A 73 -1.00 -2.83 2.74
C MET A 73 -0.81 -4.22 2.13
N LEU A 74 0.05 -4.36 1.12
CA LEU A 74 0.39 -5.66 0.52
C LEU A 74 1.09 -6.59 1.52
N ASP A 75 2.00 -6.05 2.34
CA ASP A 75 2.60 -6.81 3.46
C ASP A 75 1.53 -7.26 4.46
N GLY A 76 0.60 -6.37 4.83
CA GLY A 76 -0.53 -6.72 5.69
C GLY A 76 -1.41 -7.83 5.12
N TYR A 77 -1.72 -7.81 3.81
CA TYR A 77 -2.43 -8.91 3.16
C TYR A 77 -1.63 -10.22 3.19
N MET A 78 -0.31 -10.18 2.97
CA MET A 78 0.53 -11.38 3.09
C MET A 78 0.45 -12.01 4.49
N ASP A 79 0.51 -11.19 5.54
CA ASP A 79 0.44 -11.66 6.92
C ASP A 79 -0.93 -12.24 7.26
N ILE A 80 -2.00 -11.52 6.90
CA ILE A 80 -3.38 -11.98 7.10
C ILE A 80 -3.62 -13.30 6.36
N PHE A 81 -3.25 -13.39 5.08
CA PHE A 81 -3.44 -14.61 4.31
C PHE A 81 -2.57 -15.76 4.81
N SER A 82 -1.37 -15.48 5.34
CA SER A 82 -0.51 -16.49 5.97
C SER A 82 -1.15 -17.07 7.22
N ASP A 83 -1.72 -16.23 8.08
CA ASP A 83 -2.44 -16.68 9.27
C ASP A 83 -3.72 -17.46 8.92
N MET A 84 -4.51 -16.96 7.95
CA MET A 84 -5.67 -17.68 7.44
C MET A 84 -5.27 -19.05 6.86
N LEU A 85 -4.15 -19.13 6.15
CA LEU A 85 -3.67 -20.38 5.55
C LEU A 85 -3.28 -21.41 6.60
N LYS A 86 -2.67 -20.99 7.72
CA LYS A 86 -2.37 -21.87 8.86
C LYS A 86 -3.64 -22.46 9.48
N LYS A 87 -4.75 -21.72 9.45
CA LYS A 87 -6.05 -22.10 10.03
C LYS A 87 -6.97 -22.82 9.04
N ALA A 88 -6.66 -22.79 7.75
CA ALA A 88 -7.49 -23.35 6.70
C ALA A 88 -7.60 -24.88 6.79
N LYS A 89 -8.83 -25.40 6.75
CA LYS A 89 -9.10 -26.84 6.85
C LYS A 89 -9.33 -27.50 5.49
N THR A 90 -9.88 -26.78 4.52
CA THR A 90 -10.26 -27.34 3.22
C THR A 90 -9.17 -27.13 2.18
N VAL A 91 -9.07 -28.05 1.22
CA VAL A 91 -8.12 -27.94 0.09
C VAL A 91 -8.43 -26.70 -0.74
N GLU A 92 -9.71 -26.40 -0.94
CA GLU A 92 -10.18 -25.26 -1.72
C GLU A 92 -9.72 -23.93 -1.11
N THR A 93 -9.94 -23.72 0.19
CA THR A 93 -9.52 -22.48 0.89
C THR A 93 -8.00 -22.32 0.90
N LYS A 94 -7.26 -23.42 1.15
CA LYS A 94 -5.79 -23.42 1.06
C LYS A 94 -5.31 -23.03 -0.33
N THR A 95 -5.95 -23.54 -1.38
CA THR A 95 -5.58 -23.25 -2.77
C THR A 95 -5.84 -21.79 -3.11
N SER A 96 -7.00 -21.25 -2.74
CA SER A 96 -7.33 -19.84 -2.96
C SER A 96 -6.39 -18.90 -2.20
N LEU A 97 -6.08 -19.19 -0.93
CA LEU A 97 -5.13 -18.38 -0.15
C LEU A 97 -3.72 -18.38 -0.75
N LYS A 98 -3.23 -19.53 -1.22
CA LYS A 98 -1.92 -19.62 -1.90
C LYS A 98 -1.89 -18.78 -3.17
N LYS A 99 -2.94 -18.84 -3.99
CA LYS A 99 -3.07 -18.00 -5.20
C LYS A 99 -3.01 -16.51 -4.88
N LEU A 100 -3.76 -16.07 -3.86
CA LEU A 100 -3.73 -14.68 -3.42
C LEU A 100 -2.33 -14.25 -2.93
N GLN A 101 -1.66 -15.10 -2.14
CA GLN A 101 -0.29 -14.83 -1.69
C GLN A 101 0.71 -14.74 -2.84
N GLU A 102 0.60 -15.61 -3.85
CA GLU A 102 1.46 -15.59 -5.02
C GLU A 102 1.29 -14.30 -5.81
N SER A 103 0.06 -13.87 -6.08
CA SER A 103 -0.17 -12.60 -6.78
C SER A 103 0.25 -11.37 -5.97
N VAL A 104 0.15 -11.40 -4.63
CA VAL A 104 0.72 -10.33 -3.80
C VAL A 104 2.24 -10.30 -3.91
N LYS A 105 2.93 -11.45 -3.92
CA LYS A 105 4.38 -11.53 -4.14
C LYS A 105 4.77 -10.95 -5.49
N GLU A 106 4.12 -11.38 -6.57
CA GLU A 106 4.36 -10.87 -7.93
C GLU A 106 4.13 -9.36 -8.03
N LEU A 107 3.10 -8.84 -7.36
CA LEU A 107 2.85 -7.41 -7.35
C LEU A 107 3.93 -6.67 -6.56
N LYS A 108 4.35 -7.18 -5.42
CA LYS A 108 5.43 -6.61 -4.60
C LYS A 108 6.75 -6.51 -5.34
N ASP A 109 7.05 -7.41 -6.27
CA ASP A 109 8.28 -7.35 -7.09
C ASP A 109 8.38 -6.08 -7.95
N LYS A 110 7.28 -5.34 -8.12
CA LYS A 110 7.24 -4.04 -8.81
C LYS A 110 7.57 -2.85 -7.88
N TYR A 111 7.59 -3.07 -6.56
CA TYR A 111 7.81 -2.07 -5.51
C TYR A 111 9.24 -2.13 -4.94
N LYS A 112 10.25 -2.49 -5.74
CA LYS A 112 11.63 -2.70 -5.25
C LYS A 112 12.23 -1.44 -4.60
N LYS A 113 11.92 -0.25 -5.12
CA LYS A 113 12.41 1.01 -4.56
C LYS A 113 11.80 1.29 -3.19
N GLU A 114 10.49 1.10 -3.07
CA GLU A 114 9.73 1.25 -1.85
C GLU A 114 10.16 0.20 -0.80
N GLN A 115 10.47 -1.02 -1.22
CA GLN A 115 11.03 -2.04 -0.32
C GLN A 115 12.39 -1.62 0.24
N ALA A 116 13.26 -1.03 -0.58
CA ALA A 116 14.56 -0.53 -0.12
C ALA A 116 14.42 0.63 0.87
N VAL A 117 13.54 1.60 0.57
CA VAL A 117 13.26 2.72 1.48
C VAL A 117 12.66 2.22 2.79
N TRP A 118 11.75 1.26 2.74
CA TRP A 118 11.22 0.64 3.95
C TRP A 118 12.29 -0.02 4.81
N LYS A 119 13.20 -0.78 4.20
CA LYS A 119 14.30 -1.43 4.94
C LYS A 119 15.13 -0.40 5.71
N GLN A 120 15.43 0.74 5.09
CA GLN A 120 16.13 1.84 5.76
C GLN A 120 15.33 2.42 6.93
N LEU A 121 14.01 2.63 6.76
CA LEU A 121 13.14 3.12 7.82
C LEU A 121 13.07 2.15 9.01
N ASP A 122 12.98 0.84 8.74
CA ASP A 122 12.97 -0.20 9.77
C ASP A 122 14.32 -0.27 10.52
N GLU A 123 15.43 -0.19 9.79
CA GLU A 123 16.78 -0.12 10.38
C GLU A 123 16.91 1.10 11.32
N ILE A 124 16.43 2.28 10.91
CA ILE A 124 16.42 3.50 11.73
C ILE A 124 15.52 3.33 12.97
N ASN A 125 14.34 2.73 12.81
CA ASN A 125 13.39 2.54 13.91
C ASN A 125 13.89 1.55 14.95
N THR A 126 14.64 0.53 14.53
CA THR A 126 15.18 -0.54 15.38
C THR A 126 16.52 -0.20 16.05
N VAL A 127 17.11 0.96 15.73
CA VAL A 127 18.30 1.47 16.46
C VAL A 127 18.06 1.50 17.97
N LYS A 128 19.02 0.98 18.74
CA LYS A 128 19.03 0.97 20.21
C LYS A 128 19.33 2.37 20.78
N LYS A 129 18.32 3.22 20.83
CA LYS A 129 18.43 4.64 21.24
C LYS A 129 18.93 4.86 22.67
N ASN A 130 18.88 3.82 23.51
CA ASN A 130 19.38 3.83 24.89
C ASN A 130 20.85 3.38 25.04
N ASP A 131 21.51 2.97 23.95
CA ASP A 131 22.92 2.59 23.94
C ASP A 131 23.81 3.84 23.90
N SER A 132 24.77 3.95 24.83
CA SER A 132 25.63 5.14 24.96
C SER A 132 26.56 5.36 23.75
N THR A 133 27.00 4.29 23.09
CA THR A 133 27.83 4.38 21.88
C THR A 133 27.01 4.93 20.72
N ILE A 134 25.77 4.43 20.57
CA ILE A 134 24.82 4.93 19.57
C ILE A 134 24.50 6.40 19.80
N GLN A 135 24.25 6.80 21.05
CA GLN A 135 24.01 8.21 21.40
C GLN A 135 25.19 9.11 21.04
N GLY A 136 26.42 8.68 21.36
CA GLY A 136 27.62 9.40 20.95
C GLY A 136 27.75 9.53 19.42
N GLY A 137 27.49 8.45 18.69
CA GLY A 137 27.46 8.46 17.22
C GLY A 137 26.40 9.42 16.64
N ALA A 138 25.19 9.42 17.20
CA ALA A 138 24.10 10.29 16.78
C ALA A 138 24.39 11.78 17.03
N VAL A 139 25.12 12.12 18.10
CA VAL A 139 25.57 13.51 18.32
C VAL A 139 26.59 13.92 17.25
N ASN A 140 27.49 13.02 16.85
CA ASN A 140 28.53 13.31 15.87
C ASN A 140 27.98 13.56 14.45
N ASP A 141 26.91 12.88 14.06
CA ASP A 141 26.32 13.02 12.71
C ASP A 141 25.11 13.97 12.63
N PHE A 142 24.60 14.44 13.78
CA PHE A 142 23.39 15.25 13.88
C PHE A 142 23.35 16.43 12.89
N MET A 143 24.40 17.25 12.84
CA MET A 143 24.42 18.43 11.98
C MET A 143 24.31 18.05 10.49
N SER A 144 24.93 16.94 10.08
CA SER A 144 24.86 16.45 8.70
C SER A 144 23.44 16.01 8.34
N VAL A 145 22.73 15.37 9.27
CA VAL A 145 21.32 14.97 9.07
C VAL A 145 20.42 16.20 9.03
N TYR A 146 20.61 17.13 9.98
CA TYR A 146 19.82 18.35 10.09
C TYR A 146 19.90 19.21 8.82
N GLU A 147 21.11 19.47 8.32
CA GLU A 147 21.32 20.28 7.11
C GLU A 147 20.67 19.64 5.87
N LYS A 148 20.84 18.33 5.69
CA LYS A 148 20.20 17.60 4.58
C LYS A 148 18.67 17.68 4.66
N ALA A 149 18.10 17.49 5.83
CA ALA A 149 16.66 17.59 6.04
C ALA A 149 16.15 19.02 5.79
N PHE A 150 16.87 20.02 6.28
CA PHE A 150 16.54 21.43 6.08
C PHE A 150 16.51 21.81 4.59
N VAL A 151 17.52 21.39 3.81
CA VAL A 151 17.56 21.63 2.36
C VAL A 151 16.42 20.91 1.65
N ALA A 152 16.14 19.66 1.99
CA ALA A 152 15.07 18.87 1.38
C ALA A 152 13.67 19.45 1.64
N ALA A 153 13.47 20.13 2.77
CA ALA A 153 12.21 20.76 3.14
C ALA A 153 11.95 22.10 2.45
N GLN A 154 12.95 22.69 1.77
CA GLN A 154 12.74 23.96 1.08
C GLN A 154 11.87 23.75 -0.18
N PRO A 155 10.85 24.61 -0.40
CA PRO A 155 10.10 24.57 -1.65
C PRO A 155 11.06 24.81 -2.81
N SER A 156 11.01 23.92 -3.81
CA SER A 156 11.75 24.06 -5.05
C SER A 156 11.61 25.50 -5.57
N LYS A 157 12.74 26.24 -5.60
CA LYS A 157 12.80 27.49 -6.35
C LYS A 157 12.56 27.09 -7.81
N LYS A 158 11.33 27.26 -8.29
CA LYS A 158 11.06 27.26 -9.73
C LYS A 158 11.94 28.35 -10.31
N THR A 159 13.08 27.97 -10.89
CA THR A 159 13.84 28.87 -11.75
C THR A 159 12.88 29.30 -12.85
N PRO A 160 12.50 30.59 -12.94
CA PRO A 160 11.72 31.05 -14.07
C PRO A 160 12.56 30.74 -15.31
N SER A 161 12.01 29.95 -16.23
CA SER A 161 12.62 29.78 -17.54
C SER A 161 12.75 31.15 -18.19
N LEU A 162 13.94 31.74 -18.13
CA LEU A 162 14.30 32.98 -18.83
C LEU A 162 14.40 32.78 -20.35
N LEU A 163 13.96 31.63 -20.88
CA LEU A 163 14.03 31.29 -22.31
C LEU A 163 12.66 31.26 -23.02
N LYS A 164 11.61 31.85 -22.43
CA LYS A 164 10.33 32.08 -23.15
C LYS A 164 10.05 33.54 -23.55
N HIS A 165 11.03 34.43 -23.46
CA HIS A 165 10.87 35.83 -23.91
C HIS A 165 11.61 36.20 -25.20
N PHE A 166 12.17 35.23 -25.93
CA PHE A 166 12.87 35.47 -27.20
C PHE A 166 12.20 34.83 -28.43
N MET A 167 10.89 34.56 -28.39
CA MET A 167 10.11 34.16 -29.58
C MET A 167 8.76 34.89 -29.70
N GLN A 168 8.71 36.16 -29.30
CA GLN A 168 7.65 37.08 -29.70
C GLN A 168 8.25 38.47 -29.94
N ARG A 169 9.06 38.61 -31.00
CA ARG A 169 9.15 39.82 -31.83
C ARG A 169 9.53 39.42 -33.24
#